data_AF-A0AAV7F4T0-F1
#
_entry.id   AF-A0AAV7F4T0-F1
#
_cell.length_a   1.000
_cell.length_b   1.000
_cell.length_c   1.000
_cell.angle_alpha   90.00
_cell.angle_beta   90.00
_cell.angle_gamma   90.00
#
_symmetry.space_group_name_H-M   'P 1'
#
loop_
_entity.id
_entity.type
_entity.pdbx_description
1 polymer ?
#
loop_
_entity_poly.entity_id
_entity_poly.type
_entity_poly.pdbx_seq_one_letter_code
_entity_poly.pdbx_strand_id
1 'polypeptide(L)'
;MLVWEAIVETTDTTLVTTEWAMFHLAKNPYWQDRLYQDIQEVCGSEKLTEEHLPQLPCLSVIFHETLPKCSPVPIMPPRYVAINIYGCHMDKKEWDQPEEWKPKRFLKKPGEVMELHKTMAFGGGKRI
;
A
#
# COMPACT_ATOMS: atom_id res chain seq x y z
N MET A 1 -9.44 25.27 -0.10
CA MET A 1 -8.56 24.40 0.70
C MET A 1 -7.35 25.23 1.07
N LEU A 2 -7.11 25.43 2.36
CA LEU A 2 -5.92 26.10 2.86
C LEU A 2 -4.74 25.12 2.81
N VAL A 3 -3.52 25.62 2.62
CA VAL A 3 -2.31 24.78 2.53
C VAL A 3 -2.15 23.88 3.77
N TRP A 4 -2.52 24.38 4.95
CA TRP A 4 -2.43 23.61 6.20
C TRP A 4 -3.37 22.41 6.24
N GLU A 5 -4.56 22.48 5.63
CA GLU A 5 -5.50 21.35 5.58
C GLU A 5 -4.87 20.17 4.83
N ALA A 6 -4.28 20.43 3.67
CA ALA A 6 -3.60 19.41 2.87
C ALA A 6 -2.40 18.78 3.62
N ILE A 7 -1.64 19.58 4.37
CA ILE A 7 -0.50 19.07 5.15
C ILE A 7 -1.00 18.11 6.24
N VAL A 8 -2.03 18.50 6.99
CA VAL A 8 -2.58 17.66 8.07
C VAL A 8 -3.16 16.36 7.51
N GLU A 9 -3.96 16.44 6.45
CA GLU A 9 -4.60 15.27 5.83
C GLU A 9 -3.58 14.24 5.28
N THR A 10 -2.48 14.71 4.69
CA THR A 10 -1.46 13.84 4.08
C THR A 10 -0.45 13.29 5.08
N THR A 11 -0.14 14.04 6.15
CA THR A 11 0.89 13.65 7.13
C THR A 11 0.45 12.41 7.91
N ASP A 12 -0.75 12.43 8.50
CA ASP A 12 -1.22 11.33 9.35
C ASP A 12 -1.40 10.04 8.55
N THR A 13 -1.97 10.12 7.34
CA THR A 13 -2.20 8.97 6.48
C THR A 13 -0.90 8.33 5.99
N THR A 14 0.11 9.13 5.65
CA THR A 14 1.44 8.65 5.24
C THR A 14 2.21 8.03 6.41
N LEU A 15 2.16 8.66 7.59
CA LEU A 15 2.83 8.17 8.79
C LEU A 15 2.28 6.79 9.20
N VAL A 16 0.96 6.68 9.35
CA VAL A 16 0.30 5.43 9.74
C VAL A 16 0.60 4.31 8.74
N THR A 17 0.51 4.60 7.44
CA THR A 17 0.81 3.59 6.40
C THR A 17 2.25 3.11 6.48
N THR A 18 3.21 4.02 6.69
CA THR A 18 4.64 3.69 6.78
C THR A 18 4.94 2.90 8.04
N GLU A 19 4.35 3.27 9.18
CA GLU A 19 4.49 2.56 10.45
C GLU A 19 4.00 1.11 10.31
N TRP A 20 2.83 0.90 9.72
CA TRP A 20 2.30 -0.44 9.48
C TRP A 20 3.15 -1.25 8.50
N ALA A 21 3.66 -0.63 7.44
CA ALA A 21 4.57 -1.30 6.51
C ALA A 21 5.83 -1.78 7.24
N MET A 22 6.43 -0.93 8.07
CA MET A 22 7.58 -1.31 8.89
C MET A 22 7.25 -2.39 9.92
N PHE A 23 6.09 -2.31 10.58
CA PHE A 23 5.62 -3.33 11.51
C PHE A 23 5.49 -4.70 10.83
N HIS A 24 4.87 -4.74 9.64
CA HIS A 24 4.72 -5.97 8.89
C HIS A 24 6.06 -6.53 8.40
N LEU A 25 6.98 -5.68 7.96
CA LEU A 25 8.34 -6.11 7.57
C LEU A 25 9.10 -6.69 8.77
N ALA A 26 9.08 -6.01 9.91
CA ALA A 26 9.74 -6.47 11.14
C ALA A 26 9.20 -7.83 11.62
N LYS A 27 7.92 -8.12 11.39
CA LYS A 27 7.31 -9.43 11.69
C LYS A 27 7.58 -10.50 10.65
N ASN A 28 8.05 -10.14 9.45
CA ASN A 28 8.25 -11.06 8.32
C ASN A 28 9.68 -10.95 7.76
N PRO A 29 10.68 -11.59 8.40
CA PRO A 29 12.09 -11.50 7.99
C PRO A 29 12.33 -11.83 6.52
N TYR A 30 11.61 -12.82 5.98
CA TYR A 30 11.68 -13.17 4.55
C TYR A 30 11.41 -11.97 3.63
N TRP A 31 10.39 -11.17 3.92
CA TRP A 31 10.02 -10.01 3.10
C TRP A 31 10.94 -8.83 3.33
N GLN A 32 11.43 -8.66 4.56
CA GLN A 32 12.44 -7.66 4.88
C GLN A 32 13.75 -7.93 4.11
N ASP A 33 14.25 -9.17 4.16
CA ASP A 33 15.45 -9.59 3.44
C ASP A 33 15.26 -9.50 1.92
N ARG A 34 14.09 -9.90 1.42
CA ARG A 34 13.75 -9.79 0.00
C ARG A 34 13.75 -8.34 -0.47
N LEU A 35 13.15 -7.42 0.28
CA LEU A 35 13.15 -6.00 -0.05
C LEU A 35 14.58 -5.44 -0.01
N TYR A 36 15.38 -5.83 0.97
CA TYR A 36 16.77 -5.41 1.06
C TYR A 36 17.57 -5.86 -0.16
N GLN A 37 17.42 -7.12 -0.59
CA GLN A 37 18.04 -7.65 -1.80
C GLN A 37 17.59 -6.90 -3.06
N ASP A 38 16.28 -6.65 -3.21
CA ASP A 38 15.70 -5.89 -4.34
C ASP A 38 16.34 -4.49 -4.44
N ILE A 39 16.50 -3.81 -3.30
CA ILE A 39 17.16 -2.50 -3.22
C ILE A 39 18.64 -2.60 -3.58
N GLN A 40 19.36 -3.63 -3.10
CA GLN A 40 20.77 -3.83 -3.44
C GLN A 40 20.97 -4.17 -4.92
N GLU A 41 20.08 -4.94 -5.54
CA GLU A 41 20.14 -5.29 -6.95
C GLU A 41 19.91 -4.07 -7.86
N VAL A 42 18.99 -3.18 -7.49
CA VAL A 42 18.67 -1.97 -8.27
C VAL A 42 19.65 -0.82 -8.02
N CYS A 43 19.97 -0.54 -6.76
CA CYS A 43 20.78 0.63 -6.38
C CYS A 43 22.27 0.31 -6.23
N GLY A 44 22.65 -0.95 -6.00
CA GLY A 44 24.03 -1.32 -5.68
C GLY A 44 24.57 -0.53 -4.49
N SER A 45 25.67 0.21 -4.73
CA SER A 45 26.28 1.12 -3.75
C SER A 45 25.78 2.57 -3.84
N GLU A 46 24.92 2.89 -4.81
CA GLU A 46 24.39 4.23 -4.99
C GLU A 46 23.23 4.52 -4.02
N LYS A 47 22.95 5.80 -3.80
CA LYS A 47 21.79 6.21 -3.01
C LYS A 47 20.50 5.97 -3.79
N LEU A 48 19.44 5.57 -3.09
CA LEU A 48 18.11 5.47 -3.68
C LEU A 48 17.62 6.84 -4.14
N THR A 49 17.22 6.94 -5.41
CA THR A 49 16.61 8.12 -6.03
C THR A 49 15.22 7.77 -6.57
N GLU A 50 14.46 8.78 -6.99
CA GLU A 50 13.13 8.58 -7.57
C GLU A 50 13.15 7.69 -8.83
N GLU A 51 14.23 7.77 -9.62
CA GLU A 51 14.43 6.98 -10.85
C GLU A 51 14.54 5.47 -10.57
N HIS A 52 14.93 5.09 -9.35
CA HIS A 52 15.01 3.70 -8.92
C HIS A 52 13.65 3.13 -8.50
N LEU A 53 12.70 3.97 -8.06
CA LEU A 53 11.42 3.50 -7.50
C LEU A 53 10.60 2.60 -8.46
N PRO A 54 10.49 2.91 -9.77
CA PRO A 54 9.78 2.02 -10.71
C PRO A 54 10.42 0.64 -10.86
N GLN A 55 11.70 0.50 -10.50
CA GLN A 55 12.49 -0.72 -10.63
C GLN A 55 12.46 -1.59 -9.36
N LEU A 56 11.74 -1.16 -8.30
CA LEU A 56 11.62 -1.86 -7.02
C LEU A 56 10.23 -2.51 -6.86
N PRO A 57 9.94 -3.61 -7.58
CA PRO A 57 8.64 -4.27 -7.53
C PRO A 57 8.33 -4.81 -6.13
N CYS A 58 9.34 -5.21 -5.34
CA CYS A 58 9.11 -5.69 -3.98
C CYS A 58 8.55 -4.57 -3.09
N LEU A 59 9.08 -3.36 -3.22
CA LEU A 59 8.62 -2.20 -2.46
C LEU A 59 7.15 -1.88 -2.78
N SER A 60 6.79 -1.86 -4.07
CA SER A 60 5.42 -1.64 -4.52
C SER A 60 4.47 -2.70 -3.95
N VAL A 61 4.86 -3.98 -4.00
CA VAL A 61 4.06 -5.10 -3.48
C VAL A 61 3.81 -4.99 -1.97
N ILE A 62 4.80 -4.56 -1.19
CA ILE A 62 4.67 -4.35 0.26
C ILE A 62 3.63 -3.26 0.57
N PHE A 63 3.68 -2.12 -0.12
CA PHE A 63 2.71 -1.05 0.09
C PHE A 63 1.31 -1.43 -0.38
N HIS A 64 1.19 -2.14 -1.51
CA HIS A 64 -0.10 -2.63 -2.01
C HIS A 64 -0.75 -3.63 -1.07
N GLU A 65 0.02 -4.43 -0.33
CA GLU A 65 -0.52 -5.30 0.73
C GLU A 65 -0.86 -4.55 2.02
N THR A 66 -0.06 -3.54 2.37
CA THR A 66 -0.22 -2.81 3.63
C THR A 66 -1.43 -1.89 3.60
N LEU A 67 -1.65 -1.16 2.50
CA LEU A 67 -2.72 -0.17 2.38
C LEU A 67 -4.14 -0.73 2.65
N PRO A 68 -4.54 -1.91 2.12
CA PRO A 68 -5.84 -2.51 2.41
C PRO A 68 -6.00 -3.01 3.86
N LYS A 69 -4.91 -3.44 4.50
CA LYS A 69 -4.95 -3.94 5.89
C LYS A 69 -5.02 -2.81 6.91
N CYS A 70 -4.30 -1.74 6.63
CA CYS A 70 -4.00 -0.69 7.58
C CYS A 70 -4.62 0.66 7.18
N SER A 71 -5.68 0.61 6.34
CA SER A 71 -6.37 1.76 5.75
C SER A 71 -6.53 2.90 6.77
N PRO A 72 -5.73 3.98 6.67
CA PRO A 72 -5.78 5.08 7.63
C PRO A 72 -7.13 5.81 7.61
N VAL A 73 -7.86 5.68 6.49
CA VAL A 73 -9.21 6.22 6.30
C VAL A 73 -10.17 5.06 6.02
N PRO A 74 -10.58 4.30 7.06
CA PRO A 74 -11.38 3.09 6.87
C PRO A 74 -12.83 3.40 6.49
N ILE A 75 -13.31 4.61 6.77
CA ILE A 75 -14.64 5.11 6.42
C ILE A 75 -14.44 6.42 5.66
N MET A 76 -14.89 6.47 4.41
CA MET A 76 -14.85 7.71 3.63
C MET A 76 -16.14 8.51 3.86
N PRO A 77 -16.07 9.72 4.45
CA PRO A 77 -17.26 10.49 4.77
C PRO A 77 -17.89 11.07 3.50
N PRO A 78 -19.18 10.84 3.27
CA PRO A 78 -19.91 11.38 2.14
C PRO A 78 -20.68 12.65 2.52
N ARG A 79 -21.36 13.24 1.54
CA ARG A 79 -22.51 14.11 1.84
C ARG A 79 -23.74 13.33 2.33
N TYR A 80 -23.91 12.03 1.95
CA TYR A 80 -25.10 11.21 2.26
C TYR A 80 -24.91 9.67 2.42
N VAL A 81 -23.89 9.03 1.82
CA VAL A 81 -23.68 7.53 1.85
C VAL A 81 -22.24 7.14 2.16
N ALA A 82 -21.96 6.52 3.32
CA ALA A 82 -20.59 6.24 3.76
C ALA A 82 -20.09 4.90 3.22
N ILE A 83 -18.86 4.87 2.72
CA ILE A 83 -18.22 3.65 2.22
C ILE A 83 -17.28 3.11 3.29
N ASN A 84 -17.52 1.87 3.73
CA ASN A 84 -16.62 1.14 4.62
C ASN A 84 -15.51 0.48 3.80
N ILE A 85 -14.43 1.22 3.56
CA ILE A 85 -13.28 0.78 2.76
C ILE A 85 -12.63 -0.45 3.40
N TYR A 86 -12.48 -0.45 4.73
CA TYR A 86 -11.94 -1.59 5.47
C TYR A 86 -12.78 -2.85 5.26
N GLY A 87 -14.11 -2.74 5.33
CA GLY A 87 -15.03 -3.83 5.05
C GLY A 87 -14.86 -4.40 3.63
N CYS A 88 -14.68 -3.54 2.62
CA CYS A 88 -14.39 -3.99 1.26
C CYS A 88 -13.04 -4.73 1.15
N HIS A 89 -12.04 -4.35 1.95
CA HIS A 89 -10.74 -5.03 2.02
C HIS A 89 -10.72 -6.27 2.90
N MET A 90 -11.83 -6.55 3.59
CA MET A 90 -12.07 -7.75 4.38
C MET A 90 -13.11 -8.69 3.76
N ASP A 91 -13.66 -8.35 2.60
CA ASP A 91 -14.60 -9.22 1.89
C ASP A 91 -13.88 -10.46 1.34
N LYS A 92 -14.19 -11.62 1.91
CA LYS A 92 -13.63 -12.92 1.53
C LYS A 92 -14.00 -13.37 0.11
N LYS A 93 -14.98 -12.72 -0.52
CA LYS A 93 -15.33 -12.97 -1.93
C LYS A 93 -14.30 -12.37 -2.88
N GLU A 94 -13.75 -11.21 -2.51
CA GLU A 94 -12.81 -10.45 -3.33
C GLU A 94 -11.34 -10.70 -2.91
N TRP A 95 -11.13 -11.01 -1.63
CA TRP A 95 -9.80 -11.19 -1.04
C TRP A 95 -9.63 -12.59 -0.45
N ASP A 96 -8.66 -13.35 -0.96
CA ASP A 96 -8.22 -14.60 -0.32
C ASP A 96 -7.49 -14.31 0.99
N GLN A 97 -7.95 -14.91 2.09
CA GLN A 97 -7.37 -14.75 3.43
C GLN A 97 -7.09 -13.27 3.76
N PRO A 98 -8.15 -12.43 3.83
CA PRO A 98 -7.98 -10.99 3.96
C PRO A 98 -7.36 -10.60 5.29
N GLU A 99 -7.50 -11.40 6.35
CA GLU A 99 -6.90 -11.09 7.65
C GLU A 99 -5.37 -11.25 7.65
N GLU A 100 -4.82 -11.93 6.65
CA GLU A 100 -3.38 -12.23 6.57
C GLU A 100 -2.66 -11.24 5.65
N TRP A 101 -1.58 -10.66 6.18
CA TRP A 101 -0.64 -9.85 5.40
C TRP A 101 0.20 -10.77 4.51
N LYS A 102 -0.15 -10.83 3.22
CA LYS A 102 0.41 -11.74 2.20
C LYS A 102 0.78 -10.98 0.93
N PRO A 103 1.95 -10.32 0.88
CA PRO A 103 2.36 -9.53 -0.28
C PRO A 103 2.45 -10.35 -1.57
N LYS A 104 2.58 -11.69 -1.48
CA LYS A 104 2.57 -12.58 -2.64
C LYS A 104 1.33 -12.40 -3.54
N ARG A 105 0.20 -11.91 -3.01
CA ARG A 105 -1.02 -11.66 -3.81
C ARG A 105 -0.88 -10.56 -4.86
N PHE A 106 0.13 -9.69 -4.71
CA PHE A 106 0.45 -8.61 -5.65
C PHE A 106 1.69 -8.91 -6.51
N LEU A 107 2.32 -10.09 -6.34
CA LEU A 107 3.35 -10.55 -7.25
C LEU A 107 2.71 -10.89 -8.60
N LYS A 108 3.10 -10.16 -9.64
CA LYS A 108 2.63 -10.39 -11.02
C LYS A 108 3.20 -11.68 -11.58
N LYS A 109 2.43 -12.35 -12.45
CA LYS A 109 3.02 -13.23 -13.46
C LYS A 109 3.60 -12.40 -14.61
N PRO A 110 4.59 -12.90 -15.36
CA PRO A 110 5.10 -12.19 -16.54
C PRO A 110 3.96 -11.81 -17.50
N GLY A 111 3.79 -10.51 -17.78
CA GLY A 111 2.75 -9.99 -18.67
C GLY A 111 1.50 -9.42 -18.00
N GLU A 112 1.33 -9.55 -16.68
CA GLU A 112 0.16 -9.00 -15.96
C GLU A 112 0.39 -7.54 -15.51
N VAL A 113 -0.61 -6.68 -15.71
CA VAL A 113 -0.62 -5.32 -15.16
C VAL A 113 -0.98 -5.42 -13.68
N MET A 114 -0.40 -4.54 -12.84
CA MET A 114 -0.73 -4.56 -11.42
C MET A 114 -2.14 -4.04 -11.33
N GLU A 115 -3.04 -4.78 -10.68
CA GLU A 115 -4.40 -4.29 -10.46
C GLU A 115 -4.38 -3.20 -9.38
N LEU A 116 -3.95 -2.01 -9.77
CA LEU A 116 -3.91 -0.81 -8.92
C LEU A 116 -5.31 -0.50 -8.35
N HIS A 117 -6.36 -0.90 -9.07
CA HIS A 117 -7.76 -0.72 -8.69
C HIS A 117 -8.32 -1.82 -7.78
N LYS A 118 -7.52 -2.86 -7.47
CA LYS A 118 -7.93 -3.89 -6.50
C LYS A 118 -8.08 -3.29 -5.10
N THR A 119 -7.28 -2.27 -4.78
CA THR A 119 -7.42 -1.49 -3.56
C THR A 119 -8.25 -0.23 -3.80
N MET A 120 -8.95 0.19 -2.75
CA MET A 120 -9.70 1.46 -2.67
C MET A 120 -9.12 2.36 -1.59
N ALA A 121 -7.86 2.15 -1.19
CA ALA A 121 -7.22 2.91 -0.12
C ALA A 121 -7.15 4.42 -0.41
N PHE A 122 -7.14 4.81 -1.69
CA PHE A 122 -7.21 6.20 -2.14
C PHE A 122 -8.60 6.60 -2.64
N GLY A 123 -9.61 5.76 -2.44
CA GLY A 123 -10.98 5.99 -2.93
C GLY A 123 -11.18 5.63 -4.40
N GLY A 124 -12.18 6.28 -5.03
CA GLY A 124 -12.66 6.01 -6.39
C GLY A 124 -13.40 7.22 -6.98
N GLY A 125 -13.31 7.42 -8.30
CA GLY A 125 -14.13 8.39 -9.04
C GLY A 125 -13.63 9.85 -8.97
N LYS A 126 -14.55 10.82 -9.11
CA LYS A 126 -14.23 12.26 -9.28
C LYS A 126 -13.60 12.97 -8.05
N ARG A 127 -13.35 12.24 -6.95
CA ARG A 127 -12.85 12.79 -5.68
C ARG A 127 -11.46 12.28 -5.31
N ILE A 128 -10.78 11.58 -6.23
CA ILE A 128 -9.34 11.33 -6.17
C ILE A 128 -8.63 12.43 -6.95
#